data_AF-A0A0C2SQ70-F1
#
_entry.id   AF-A0A0C2SQ70-F1
#
_cell.length_a   1.000
_cell.length_b   1.000
_cell.length_c   1.000
_cell.angle_alpha   90.00
_cell.angle_beta   90.00
_cell.angle_gamma   90.00
#
_symmetry.space_group_name_H-M   'P 1'
#
loop_
_entity.id
_entity.type
_entity.pdbx_description
1 polymer ?
#
loop_
_entity_poly.entity_id
_entity_poly.type
_entity_poly.pdbx_seq_one_letter_code
_entity_poly.pdbx_strand_id
1 'polypeptide(L)'
;MRKIGLNISSLRGSVFDVSYARFSNIFWVDASSEHTIDLCLGQIAQKYKVDSTPSAESALEWIADRNDWLMVFDNADGGYQVVEKFFPPGNGGRILITSRNKTLARITSGACLEVTEMGEEEAVTLLLKSAMIDNDSVNVALAAQKLVAALGCIPLAIDQAGAYMLSCGHGLDNYLVLFMEHRAKLMSDKEFTGASLYKYSTYGTWEISIEEINCRAKGENNEQRLAAQSALILHNIFAFLHHDNISGEIFEKAAVNFVKRKSERTNGLPQSISWLDPKTLCLNEDGNWDALQFQAGIKVLLSFSLIRNNGMLYSIHPLIQTWSRDR
;
A
#
# COMPACT_ATOMS: atom_id res chain seq x y z
N MET A 1 15.38 2.27 7.88
CA MET A 1 15.93 0.90 7.98
C MET A 1 14.84 0.02 8.57
N ARG A 2 14.40 -1.12 8.02
CA ARG A 2 14.10 -1.48 6.62
C ARG A 2 12.64 -1.99 6.66
N LYS A 3 11.70 -1.38 5.91
CA LYS A 3 10.43 -2.04 5.58
C LYS A 3 10.70 -2.77 4.30
N ILE A 4 10.94 -4.06 4.40
CA ILE A 4 11.06 -4.86 3.20
C ILE A 4 9.65 -4.97 2.69
N GLY A 5 9.49 -4.82 1.38
CA GLY A 5 8.20 -4.85 0.70
C GLY A 5 7.42 -6.15 0.87
N LEU A 6 7.71 -6.98 1.87
CA LEU A 6 6.79 -7.92 2.45
C LEU A 6 5.69 -7.13 3.17
N ASN A 7 4.76 -6.61 2.38
CA ASN A 7 3.43 -6.36 2.89
C ASN A 7 2.90 -7.73 3.30
N ILE A 8 2.75 -7.98 4.60
CA ILE A 8 2.26 -9.26 5.13
C ILE A 8 0.79 -9.47 4.71
N SER A 9 0.12 -8.48 4.11
CA SER A 9 -1.11 -8.72 3.34
C SER A 9 -0.91 -9.61 2.10
N SER A 10 0.28 -9.65 1.49
CA SER A 10 0.68 -10.69 0.50
C SER A 10 0.94 -12.05 1.15
N LEU A 11 1.20 -12.09 2.47
CA LEU A 11 1.27 -13.34 3.23
C LEU A 11 -0.10 -13.90 3.60
N ARG A 12 -1.21 -13.17 3.37
CA ARG A 12 -2.58 -13.73 3.46
C ARG A 12 -2.72 -15.05 2.70
N GLY A 13 -1.90 -15.28 1.66
CA GLY A 13 -1.80 -16.55 0.95
C GLY A 13 -0.70 -17.47 1.50
N SER A 14 0.59 -17.16 1.30
CA SER A 14 1.62 -18.21 1.30
C SER A 14 2.23 -18.62 2.65
N VAL A 15 2.34 -17.72 3.65
CA VAL A 15 2.86 -18.09 4.99
C VAL A 15 1.72 -18.47 5.94
N PHE A 16 0.50 -17.96 5.71
CA PHE A 16 -0.66 -18.26 6.56
C PHE A 16 -1.48 -19.47 6.09
N ASP A 17 -1.40 -19.93 4.84
CA ASP A 17 -2.07 -21.17 4.39
C ASP A 17 -1.63 -22.40 5.20
N VAL A 18 -0.39 -22.43 5.68
CA VAL A 18 0.13 -23.51 6.55
C VAL A 18 -0.32 -23.33 8.02
N SER A 19 -0.79 -22.13 8.40
CA SER A 19 -1.13 -21.76 9.79
C SER A 19 -2.63 -21.76 10.10
N TYR A 20 -3.51 -21.68 9.10
CA TYR A 20 -4.97 -21.73 9.32
C TYR A 20 -5.42 -23.04 10.01
N ALA A 21 -4.63 -24.12 9.90
CA ALA A 21 -4.89 -25.38 10.61
C ALA A 21 -4.54 -25.35 12.11
N ARG A 22 -3.78 -24.34 12.58
CA ARG A 22 -3.27 -24.27 13.97
C ARG A 22 -4.01 -23.26 14.85
N PHE A 23 -4.63 -22.23 14.27
CA PHE A 23 -5.29 -21.18 15.02
C PHE A 23 -6.80 -21.15 14.76
N SER A 24 -7.59 -21.15 15.84
CA SER A 24 -9.05 -21.03 15.81
C SER A 24 -9.50 -19.67 15.26
N ASN A 25 -8.76 -18.60 15.57
CA ASN A 25 -9.04 -17.25 15.10
C ASN A 25 -7.75 -16.46 14.85
N ILE A 26 -7.74 -15.65 13.80
CA ILE A 26 -6.67 -14.70 13.51
C ILE A 26 -7.27 -13.29 13.54
N PHE A 27 -6.74 -12.44 14.41
CA PHE A 27 -7.14 -11.04 14.57
C PHE A 27 -6.05 -10.15 13.98
N TRP A 28 -6.39 -9.35 12.97
CA TRP A 28 -5.48 -8.40 12.36
C TRP A 28 -5.77 -7.00 12.89
N VAL A 29 -4.76 -6.35 13.45
CA VAL A 29 -4.86 -5.06 14.13
C VAL A 29 -3.88 -4.09 13.47
N ASP A 30 -4.40 -2.95 13.01
CA ASP A 30 -3.56 -1.85 12.53
C ASP A 30 -2.95 -1.10 13.72
N ALA A 31 -1.65 -1.30 13.92
CA ALA A 31 -0.86 -0.75 15.01
C ALA A 31 -0.11 0.54 14.63
N SER A 32 -0.53 1.22 13.56
CA SER A 32 0.05 2.49 13.13
C SER A 32 -0.02 3.58 14.21
N SER A 33 -1.04 3.52 15.09
CA SER A 33 -1.19 4.40 16.25
C SER A 33 -2.00 3.74 17.37
N GLU A 34 -1.95 4.29 18.59
CA GLU A 34 -2.81 3.86 19.70
C GLU A 34 -4.30 3.89 19.30
N HIS A 35 -4.71 4.97 18.62
CA HIS A 35 -6.08 5.16 18.16
C HIS A 35 -6.56 4.10 17.14
N THR A 36 -5.69 3.68 16.21
CA THR A 36 -6.06 2.65 15.22
C THR A 36 -6.18 1.28 15.87
N ILE A 37 -5.37 0.99 16.90
CA ILE A 37 -5.48 -0.24 17.68
C ILE A 37 -6.84 -0.28 18.42
N ASP A 38 -7.16 0.81 19.13
CA ASP A 38 -8.45 0.95 19.83
C ASP A 38 -9.64 0.72 18.90
N LEU A 39 -9.61 1.38 17.73
CA LEU A 39 -10.66 1.26 16.73
C LEU A 39 -10.80 -0.17 16.19
N CYS A 40 -9.68 -0.83 15.83
CA CYS A 40 -9.69 -2.21 15.33
C CYS A 40 -10.23 -3.19 16.38
N LEU A 41 -9.81 -3.06 17.63
CA LEU A 41 -10.30 -3.93 18.71
C LEU A 41 -11.78 -3.67 19.02
N GLY A 42 -12.23 -2.42 19.03
CA GLY A 42 -13.65 -2.08 19.16
C GLY A 42 -14.51 -2.69 18.04
N GLN A 43 -14.01 -2.70 16.80
CA GLN A 43 -14.67 -3.36 15.67
C GLN A 43 -14.72 -4.89 15.83
N ILE A 44 -13.67 -5.50 16.41
CA ILE A 44 -13.68 -6.94 16.75
C ILE A 44 -14.77 -7.21 17.81
N ALA A 45 -14.83 -6.44 18.89
CA ALA A 45 -15.88 -6.56 19.91
C ALA A 45 -17.28 -6.42 19.30
N GLN A 46 -17.47 -5.44 18.42
CA GLN A 46 -18.75 -5.22 17.72
C GLN A 46 -19.12 -6.41 16.83
N LYS A 47 -18.17 -6.91 16.03
CA LYS A 47 -18.38 -8.03 15.10
C LYS A 47 -18.82 -9.30 15.83
N TYR A 48 -18.19 -9.60 16.97
CA TYR A 48 -18.52 -10.77 17.78
C TYR A 48 -19.61 -10.52 18.82
N LYS A 49 -20.20 -9.31 18.84
CA LYS A 49 -21.27 -8.92 19.78
C LYS A 49 -20.91 -9.20 21.23
N VAL A 50 -19.67 -8.85 21.59
CA VAL A 50 -19.09 -9.14 22.91
C VAL A 50 -19.85 -8.41 24.03
N ASP A 51 -20.18 -7.14 23.78
CA ASP A 51 -20.91 -6.29 24.71
C ASP A 51 -21.84 -5.32 23.96
N SER A 52 -22.81 -4.78 24.69
CA SER A 52 -23.68 -3.67 24.31
C SER A 52 -22.92 -2.38 23.99
N THR A 53 -21.77 -2.15 24.64
CA THR A 53 -20.85 -1.04 24.37
C THR A 53 -19.47 -1.58 23.97
N PRO A 54 -19.25 -1.90 22.68
CA PRO A 54 -17.98 -2.44 22.20
C PRO A 54 -16.80 -1.51 22.46
N SER A 55 -15.72 -2.06 23.03
CA SER A 55 -14.49 -1.35 23.37
C SER A 55 -13.26 -2.21 23.07
N ALA A 56 -12.07 -1.61 23.09
CA ALA A 56 -10.83 -2.37 23.01
C ALA A 56 -10.68 -3.34 24.19
N GLU A 57 -10.96 -2.86 25.42
CA GLU A 57 -10.90 -3.65 26.65
C GLU A 57 -11.80 -4.90 26.58
N SER A 58 -13.08 -4.73 26.24
CA SER A 58 -14.02 -5.85 26.09
C SER A 58 -13.56 -6.86 25.03
N ALA A 59 -12.98 -6.41 23.90
CA ALA A 59 -12.40 -7.32 22.92
C ALA A 59 -11.23 -8.11 23.50
N LEU A 60 -10.33 -7.47 24.26
CA LEU A 60 -9.16 -8.13 24.82
C LEU A 60 -9.55 -9.19 25.87
N GLU A 61 -10.49 -8.88 26.75
CA GLU A 61 -11.04 -9.86 27.72
C GLU A 61 -11.70 -11.04 26.99
N TRP A 62 -12.52 -10.75 25.98
CA TRP A 62 -13.16 -11.81 25.20
C TRP A 62 -12.16 -12.67 24.43
N ILE A 63 -11.07 -12.10 23.91
CA ILE A 63 -9.99 -12.87 23.27
C ILE A 63 -9.24 -13.71 24.31
N ALA A 64 -9.01 -13.17 25.52
CA ALA A 64 -8.30 -13.86 26.59
C ALA A 64 -8.98 -15.15 27.06
N ASP A 65 -10.32 -15.19 27.05
CA ASP A 65 -11.11 -16.37 27.39
C ASP A 65 -11.08 -17.49 26.33
N ARG A 66 -10.31 -17.32 25.25
CA ARG A 66 -10.19 -18.26 24.13
C ARG A 66 -8.79 -18.85 24.04
N ASN A 67 -8.73 -20.00 23.36
CA ASN A 67 -7.49 -20.69 23.06
C ASN A 67 -7.21 -20.72 21.56
N ASP A 68 -5.94 -20.95 21.23
CA ASP A 68 -5.40 -21.09 19.89
C ASP A 68 -5.72 -19.90 18.98
N TRP A 69 -5.68 -18.68 19.50
CA TRP A 69 -5.81 -17.47 18.68
C TRP A 69 -4.43 -16.91 18.29
N LEU A 70 -4.40 -16.16 17.18
CA LEU A 70 -3.26 -15.36 16.75
C LEU A 70 -3.69 -13.90 16.61
N MET A 71 -2.98 -12.98 17.27
CA MET A 71 -3.16 -11.55 17.08
C MET A 71 -1.97 -10.97 16.33
N VAL A 72 -2.23 -10.31 15.20
CA VAL A 72 -1.21 -9.67 14.37
C VAL A 72 -1.32 -8.16 14.52
N PHE A 73 -0.32 -7.52 15.14
CA PHE A 73 -0.16 -6.07 15.16
C PHE A 73 0.70 -5.64 13.97
N ASP A 74 0.08 -5.08 12.95
CA ASP A 74 0.75 -4.65 11.72
C ASP A 74 1.10 -3.15 11.77
N ASN A 75 2.28 -2.76 11.28
CA ASN A 75 2.77 -1.37 11.28
C ASN A 75 2.95 -0.73 12.68
N ALA A 76 3.38 -1.52 13.67
CA ALA A 76 3.63 -1.11 15.06
C ALA A 76 4.87 -0.20 15.25
N ASP A 77 4.94 0.91 14.51
CA ASP A 77 6.10 1.79 14.52
C ASP A 77 6.14 2.74 15.74
N GLY A 78 4.99 2.94 16.40
CA GLY A 78 4.81 3.81 17.57
C GLY A 78 5.60 3.39 18.84
N GLY A 79 6.20 2.20 18.83
CA GLY A 79 7.01 1.70 19.94
C GLY A 79 6.27 0.70 20.83
N TYR A 80 7.04 0.02 21.69
CA TYR A 80 6.52 -1.09 22.48
C TYR A 80 5.50 -0.64 23.54
N GLN A 81 5.67 0.58 24.08
CA GLN A 81 4.77 1.14 25.10
C GLN A 81 3.34 1.36 24.59
N VAL A 82 3.17 1.52 23.27
CA VAL A 82 1.84 1.66 22.65
C VAL A 82 1.20 0.29 22.53
N VAL A 83 1.91 -0.68 21.95
CA VAL A 83 1.36 -2.00 21.61
C VAL A 83 1.11 -2.86 22.85
N GLU A 84 2.02 -2.82 23.83
CA GLU A 84 1.97 -3.66 25.04
C GLU A 84 0.69 -3.46 25.86
N LYS A 85 0.11 -2.25 25.83
CA LYS A 85 -1.17 -1.93 26.49
C LYS A 85 -2.35 -2.76 25.97
N PHE A 86 -2.24 -3.27 24.74
CA PHE A 86 -3.30 -3.96 24.03
C PHE A 86 -3.07 -5.46 23.92
N PHE A 87 -2.19 -6.04 24.73
CA PHE A 87 -2.04 -7.48 24.79
C PHE A 87 -3.24 -8.11 25.51
N PRO A 88 -3.91 -9.12 24.90
CA PRO A 88 -4.91 -9.89 25.62
C PRO A 88 -4.27 -10.53 26.86
N PRO A 89 -4.89 -10.45 28.04
CA PRO A 89 -4.39 -11.15 29.21
C PRO A 89 -4.36 -12.68 28.98
N GLY A 90 -3.49 -13.38 29.70
CA GLY A 90 -3.38 -14.84 29.63
C GLY A 90 -2.41 -15.37 28.57
N ASN A 91 -2.46 -16.67 28.31
CA ASN A 91 -1.51 -17.40 27.45
C ASN A 91 -2.19 -18.28 26.38
N GLY A 92 -3.49 -18.09 26.16
CA GLY A 92 -4.31 -18.87 25.25
C GLY A 92 -3.95 -18.72 23.77
N GLY A 93 -3.13 -17.73 23.40
CA GLY A 93 -2.79 -17.48 21.99
C GLY A 93 -1.35 -17.06 21.73
N ARG A 94 -1.14 -16.49 20.54
CA ARG A 94 0.16 -15.99 20.06
C ARG A 94 -0.01 -14.57 19.53
N ILE A 95 1.05 -13.79 19.66
CA ILE A 95 1.11 -12.42 19.15
C ILE A 95 2.24 -12.35 18.13
N LEU A 96 1.93 -11.78 16.96
CA LEU A 96 2.90 -11.44 15.92
C LEU A 96 2.89 -9.92 15.74
N ILE A 97 4.08 -9.31 15.72
CA ILE A 97 4.21 -7.86 15.57
C ILE A 97 5.10 -7.57 14.37
N THR A 98 4.66 -6.64 13.52
CA THR A 98 5.39 -6.17 12.35
C THR A 98 5.73 -4.69 12.60
N SER A 99 7.00 -4.33 12.48
CA SER A 99 7.45 -2.97 12.80
C SER A 99 8.81 -2.67 12.17
N ARG A 100 9.05 -1.39 11.84
CA ARG A 100 10.38 -0.87 11.53
C ARG A 100 11.17 -0.53 12.80
N ASN A 101 10.49 -0.44 13.94
CA ASN A 101 11.05 -0.05 15.21
C ASN A 101 11.62 -1.26 15.96
N LYS A 102 12.94 -1.43 15.95
CA LYS A 102 13.65 -2.54 16.62
C LYS A 102 13.44 -2.58 18.15
N THR A 103 12.99 -1.48 18.78
CA THR A 103 12.74 -1.46 20.23
C THR A 103 11.61 -2.40 20.66
N LEU A 104 10.76 -2.85 19.74
CA LEU A 104 9.71 -3.85 19.96
C LEU A 104 10.26 -5.20 20.44
N ALA A 105 11.56 -5.49 20.21
CA ALA A 105 12.22 -6.69 20.73
C ALA A 105 12.15 -6.80 22.27
N ARG A 106 11.94 -5.67 22.97
CA ARG A 106 11.78 -5.61 24.43
C ARG A 106 10.57 -6.41 24.93
N ILE A 107 9.48 -6.42 24.17
CA ILE A 107 8.22 -7.08 24.56
C ILE A 107 8.05 -8.47 23.92
N THR A 108 8.98 -8.91 23.08
CA THR A 108 8.97 -10.24 22.45
C THR A 108 9.97 -11.20 23.07
N SER A 109 10.58 -10.85 24.21
CA SER A 109 11.65 -11.63 24.86
C SER A 109 12.82 -11.96 23.90
N GLY A 110 13.12 -11.05 22.97
CA GLY A 110 14.17 -11.23 21.96
C GLY A 110 13.80 -12.13 20.78
N ALA A 111 12.58 -12.69 20.73
CA ALA A 111 12.08 -13.40 19.57
C ALA A 111 11.74 -12.41 18.44
N CYS A 112 12.77 -12.00 17.69
CA CYS A 112 12.65 -11.11 16.54
C CYS A 112 13.33 -11.70 15.32
N LEU A 113 12.66 -11.58 14.18
CA LEU A 113 13.23 -11.89 12.88
C LEU A 113 13.44 -10.57 12.14
N GLU A 114 14.69 -10.20 11.89
CA GLU A 114 14.98 -9.10 10.99
C GLU A 114 14.70 -9.55 9.56
N VAL A 115 13.76 -8.88 8.90
CA VAL A 115 13.47 -9.10 7.49
C VAL A 115 14.51 -8.32 6.69
N THR A 116 15.35 -9.03 5.93
CA THR A 116 16.37 -8.50 5.01
C THR A 116 15.97 -8.65 3.54
N GLU A 117 16.71 -8.00 2.64
CA GLU A 117 16.44 -8.00 1.20
C GLU A 117 16.28 -9.45 0.70
N MET A 118 15.54 -9.63 -0.39
CA MET A 118 15.28 -10.96 -0.93
C MET A 118 16.57 -11.64 -1.37
N GLY A 119 16.58 -12.97 -1.35
CA GLY A 119 17.61 -13.72 -2.07
C GLY A 119 17.57 -13.36 -3.55
N GLU A 120 18.72 -13.35 -4.23
CA GLU A 120 18.80 -12.98 -5.65
C GLU A 120 17.89 -13.85 -6.53
N GLU A 121 17.85 -15.17 -6.29
CA GLU A 121 16.99 -16.10 -7.03
C GLU A 121 15.50 -15.81 -6.83
N GLU A 122 15.08 -15.51 -5.59
CA GLU A 122 13.70 -15.12 -5.27
C GLU A 122 13.36 -13.77 -5.93
N ALA A 123 14.31 -12.84 -5.92
CA ALA A 123 14.16 -11.52 -6.53
C ALA A 123 14.00 -11.62 -8.06
N VAL A 124 14.82 -12.46 -8.74
CA VAL A 124 14.68 -12.74 -10.17
C VAL A 124 13.32 -13.37 -10.46
N THR A 125 12.91 -14.35 -9.64
CA THR A 125 11.61 -15.01 -9.78
C THR A 125 10.46 -14.01 -9.66
N LEU A 126 10.51 -13.12 -8.68
CA LEU A 126 9.51 -12.06 -8.50
C LEU A 126 9.48 -11.11 -9.72
N LEU A 127 10.65 -10.65 -10.18
CA LEU A 127 10.75 -9.73 -11.32
C LEU A 127 10.10 -10.32 -12.58
N LEU A 128 10.48 -11.54 -12.94
CA LEU A 128 9.99 -12.22 -14.14
C LEU A 128 8.47 -12.47 -14.05
N LYS A 129 7.99 -12.86 -12.86
CA LYS A 129 6.56 -13.04 -12.61
C LYS A 129 5.78 -11.73 -12.73
N SER A 130 6.25 -10.65 -12.11
CA SER A 130 5.57 -9.34 -12.18
C SER A 130 5.61 -8.74 -13.60
N ALA A 131 6.65 -9.05 -14.38
CA ALA A 131 6.79 -8.64 -15.77
C ALA A 131 6.04 -9.55 -16.77
N MET A 132 5.53 -10.70 -16.33
CA MET A 132 5.02 -11.78 -17.19
C MET A 132 6.01 -12.21 -18.30
N ILE A 133 7.28 -12.39 -17.92
CA ILE A 133 8.35 -12.85 -18.81
C ILE A 133 8.72 -14.28 -18.43
N ASP A 134 8.72 -15.19 -19.42
CA ASP A 134 9.15 -16.57 -19.23
C ASP A 134 10.67 -16.68 -19.12
N ASN A 135 11.16 -17.54 -18.21
CA ASN A 135 12.58 -17.73 -17.95
C ASN A 135 13.20 -18.79 -18.88
N ASP A 136 13.05 -18.59 -20.19
CA ASP A 136 13.32 -19.64 -21.19
C ASP A 136 14.75 -19.61 -21.75
N SER A 137 15.55 -18.63 -21.36
CA SER A 137 16.92 -18.49 -21.85
C SER A 137 17.89 -17.94 -20.81
N VAL A 138 19.16 -18.34 -20.96
CA VAL A 138 20.27 -17.83 -20.15
C VAL A 138 20.40 -16.30 -20.24
N ASN A 139 20.08 -15.72 -21.40
CA ASN A 139 20.14 -14.26 -21.59
C ASN A 139 19.08 -13.54 -20.74
N VAL A 140 17.85 -14.07 -20.67
CA VAL A 140 16.79 -13.51 -19.82
C VAL A 140 17.18 -13.58 -18.35
N ALA A 141 17.70 -14.74 -17.90
CA ALA A 141 18.17 -14.91 -16.53
C ALA A 141 19.27 -13.90 -16.17
N LEU A 142 20.27 -13.72 -17.05
CA LEU A 142 21.37 -12.76 -16.84
C LEU A 142 20.89 -11.30 -16.82
N ALA A 143 19.96 -10.92 -17.71
CA ALA A 143 19.39 -9.57 -17.73
C ALA A 143 18.57 -9.30 -16.46
N ALA A 144 17.77 -10.28 -16.01
CA ALA A 144 17.00 -10.20 -14.79
C ALA A 144 17.90 -10.07 -13.56
N GLN A 145 18.97 -10.86 -13.45
CA GLN A 145 19.97 -10.76 -12.38
C GLN A 145 20.58 -9.35 -12.27
N LYS A 146 20.99 -8.77 -13.40
CA LYS A 146 21.53 -7.39 -13.43
C LYS A 146 20.51 -6.38 -12.93
N LEU A 147 19.25 -6.50 -13.35
CA LEU A 147 18.19 -5.59 -12.95
C LEU A 147 17.84 -5.71 -11.46
N VAL A 148 17.71 -6.93 -10.92
CA VAL A 148 17.42 -7.10 -9.49
C VAL A 148 18.58 -6.63 -8.60
N ALA A 149 19.83 -6.82 -9.04
CA ALA A 149 21.01 -6.31 -8.35
C ALA A 149 21.01 -4.78 -8.33
N ALA A 150 20.68 -4.13 -9.46
CA ALA A 150 20.51 -2.69 -9.56
C ALA A 150 19.40 -2.16 -8.63
N LEU A 151 18.28 -2.88 -8.53
CA LEU A 151 17.16 -2.57 -7.64
C LEU A 151 17.44 -2.91 -6.17
N GLY A 152 18.55 -3.58 -5.87
CA GLY A 152 18.99 -3.92 -4.51
C GLY A 152 18.20 -5.06 -3.88
N CYS A 153 17.60 -5.96 -4.67
CA CYS A 153 16.80 -7.09 -4.18
C CYS A 153 15.63 -6.69 -3.26
N ILE A 154 15.05 -5.51 -3.49
CA ILE A 154 13.93 -4.99 -2.70
C ILE A 154 12.61 -5.39 -3.36
N PRO A 155 11.78 -6.23 -2.71
CA PRO A 155 10.57 -6.78 -3.32
C PRO A 155 9.64 -5.71 -3.90
N LEU A 156 9.45 -4.60 -3.18
CA LEU A 156 8.56 -3.52 -3.63
C LEU A 156 9.07 -2.84 -4.91
N ALA A 157 10.37 -2.55 -4.99
CA ALA A 157 10.96 -1.94 -6.18
C ALA A 157 10.95 -2.91 -7.36
N ILE A 158 11.19 -4.20 -7.11
CA ILE A 158 11.15 -5.26 -8.11
C ILE A 158 9.74 -5.46 -8.68
N ASP A 159 8.73 -5.57 -7.83
CA ASP A 159 7.33 -5.74 -8.24
C ASP A 159 6.88 -4.57 -9.14
N GLN A 160 7.30 -3.35 -8.81
CA GLN A 160 6.98 -2.16 -9.59
C GLN A 160 7.76 -2.04 -10.89
N ALA A 161 9.03 -2.42 -10.90
CA ALA A 161 9.80 -2.55 -12.14
C ALA A 161 9.12 -3.53 -13.10
N GLY A 162 8.72 -4.70 -12.58
CA GLY A 162 7.95 -5.70 -13.33
C GLY A 162 6.63 -5.15 -13.88
N ALA A 163 5.83 -4.51 -13.02
CA ALA A 163 4.55 -3.91 -13.40
C ALA A 163 4.71 -2.82 -14.48
N TYR A 164 5.73 -1.97 -14.36
CA TYR A 164 6.05 -0.97 -15.38
C TYR A 164 6.40 -1.64 -16.72
N MET A 165 7.32 -2.63 -16.70
CA MET A 165 7.73 -3.34 -17.91
C MET A 165 6.54 -3.96 -18.64
N LEU A 166 5.63 -4.58 -17.88
CA LEU A 166 4.39 -5.14 -18.40
C LEU A 166 3.47 -4.05 -18.97
N SER A 167 3.23 -2.96 -18.24
CA SER A 167 2.33 -1.88 -18.66
C SER A 167 2.83 -1.08 -19.86
N CYS A 168 4.14 -1.03 -20.05
CA CYS A 168 4.78 -0.22 -21.09
C CYS A 168 5.41 -1.05 -22.22
N GLY A 169 5.34 -2.39 -22.15
CA GLY A 169 5.99 -3.29 -23.11
C GLY A 169 7.52 -3.14 -23.16
N HIS A 170 8.15 -2.77 -22.04
CA HIS A 170 9.60 -2.59 -21.97
C HIS A 170 10.30 -3.91 -21.60
N GLY A 171 11.40 -4.22 -22.29
CA GLY A 171 12.29 -5.32 -21.92
C GLY A 171 13.19 -4.99 -20.73
N LEU A 172 13.77 -6.03 -20.14
CA LEU A 172 14.65 -5.96 -18.96
C LEU A 172 15.80 -4.95 -19.13
N ASP A 173 16.53 -5.00 -20.25
CA ASP A 173 17.68 -4.13 -20.49
C ASP A 173 17.27 -2.67 -20.69
N ASN A 174 16.16 -2.42 -21.39
CA ASN A 174 15.63 -1.05 -21.59
C ASN A 174 15.23 -0.43 -20.26
N TYR A 175 14.55 -1.20 -19.40
CA TYR A 175 14.17 -0.71 -18.08
C TYR A 175 15.40 -0.49 -17.18
N LEU A 176 16.41 -1.35 -17.26
CA LEU A 176 17.65 -1.16 -16.50
C LEU A 176 18.33 0.17 -16.85
N VAL A 177 18.43 0.51 -18.14
CA VAL A 177 19.00 1.81 -18.57
C VAL A 177 18.18 2.97 -18.00
N LEU A 178 16.85 2.94 -18.19
CA LEU A 178 15.95 3.97 -17.67
C LEU A 178 16.09 4.14 -16.15
N PHE A 179 16.15 3.03 -15.41
CA PHE A 179 16.29 3.04 -13.96
C PHE A 179 17.64 3.61 -13.52
N MET A 180 18.74 3.28 -14.20
CA MET A 180 20.06 3.87 -13.90
C MET A 180 20.08 5.39 -14.11
N GLU A 181 19.45 5.88 -15.17
CA GLU A 181 19.35 7.32 -15.44
C GLU A 181 18.55 8.05 -14.36
N HIS A 182 17.39 7.52 -13.98
CA HIS A 182 16.57 8.09 -12.90
C HIS A 182 17.29 8.06 -11.55
N ARG A 183 17.94 6.94 -11.24
CA ARG A 183 18.72 6.82 -10.02
C ARG A 183 19.87 7.84 -9.97
N ALA A 184 20.54 8.11 -11.09
CA ALA A 184 21.58 9.13 -11.17
C ALA A 184 21.03 10.55 -10.96
N LYS A 185 19.85 10.86 -11.51
CA LYS A 185 19.13 12.14 -11.25
C LYS A 185 18.84 12.30 -9.75
N LEU A 186 18.23 11.28 -9.12
CA LEU A 186 17.94 11.27 -7.68
C LEU A 186 19.19 11.43 -6.82
N MET A 187 20.30 10.76 -7.15
CA MET A 187 21.56 10.89 -6.40
C MET A 187 22.19 12.29 -6.51
N SER A 188 21.87 13.03 -7.57
CA SER A 188 22.38 14.39 -7.81
C SER A 188 21.51 15.47 -7.15
N ASP A 189 20.32 15.11 -6.67
CA ASP A 189 19.41 16.01 -5.99
C ASP A 189 19.80 16.23 -4.53
N LYS A 190 19.78 17.49 -4.09
CA LYS A 190 20.12 17.89 -2.73
C LYS A 190 19.13 17.33 -1.70
N GLU A 191 17.85 17.20 -2.06
CA GLU A 191 16.81 16.65 -1.18
C GLU A 191 17.04 15.17 -0.88
N PHE A 192 17.75 14.47 -1.77
CA PHE A 192 18.06 13.06 -1.67
C PHE A 192 19.51 12.77 -1.25
N THR A 193 20.26 13.78 -0.85
CA THR A 193 21.66 13.61 -0.42
C THR A 193 21.73 12.70 0.82
N GLY A 194 22.51 11.61 0.72
CA GLY A 194 22.66 10.64 1.79
C GLY A 194 21.49 9.65 1.94
N ALA A 195 20.57 9.60 0.97
CA ALA A 195 19.52 8.60 0.98
C ALA A 195 20.11 7.17 0.88
N SER A 196 19.46 6.21 1.53
CA SER A 196 19.87 4.80 1.44
C SER A 196 19.59 4.22 0.06
N LEU A 197 20.31 3.17 -0.33
CA LEU A 197 20.01 2.35 -1.53
C LEU A 197 18.51 2.02 -1.64
N TYR A 198 17.89 1.67 -0.52
CA TYR A 198 16.46 1.39 -0.47
C TYR A 198 15.60 2.53 -1.03
N LYS A 199 15.85 3.76 -0.55
CA LYS A 199 15.11 4.94 -1.00
C LYS A 199 15.36 5.19 -2.48
N TYR A 200 16.61 5.16 -2.93
CA TYR A 200 16.93 5.35 -4.35
C TYR A 200 16.25 4.32 -5.25
N SER A 201 16.21 3.04 -4.85
CA SER A 201 15.51 2.01 -5.61
C SER A 201 14.01 2.24 -5.65
N THR A 202 13.37 2.41 -4.48
CA THR A 202 11.92 2.57 -4.42
C THR A 202 11.42 3.87 -5.03
N TYR A 203 12.09 4.99 -4.79
CA TYR A 203 11.66 6.29 -5.29
C TYR A 203 11.91 6.36 -6.80
N GLY A 204 13.03 5.81 -7.28
CA GLY A 204 13.30 5.71 -8.71
C GLY A 204 12.22 4.94 -9.47
N THR A 205 11.76 3.80 -8.95
CA THR A 205 10.68 3.03 -9.60
C THR A 205 9.33 3.77 -9.57
N TRP A 206 9.04 4.52 -8.51
CA TRP A 206 7.81 5.33 -8.40
C TRP A 206 7.83 6.53 -9.33
N GLU A 207 8.95 7.26 -9.40
CA GLU A 207 9.12 8.40 -10.29
C GLU A 207 8.97 7.99 -11.75
N ILE A 208 9.64 6.92 -12.18
CA ILE A 208 9.52 6.38 -13.54
C ILE A 208 8.05 6.08 -13.88
N SER A 209 7.31 5.46 -12.95
CA SER A 209 5.90 5.11 -13.16
C SER A 209 5.01 6.35 -13.23
N ILE A 210 5.19 7.32 -12.33
CA ILE A 210 4.40 8.56 -12.35
C ILE A 210 4.75 9.45 -13.55
N GLU A 211 6.01 9.50 -13.99
CA GLU A 211 6.40 10.23 -15.20
C GLU A 211 5.73 9.64 -16.44
N GLU A 212 5.71 8.31 -16.57
CA GLU A 212 4.99 7.64 -17.65
C GLU A 212 3.48 7.93 -17.64
N ILE A 213 2.85 7.89 -16.46
CA ILE A 213 1.43 8.27 -16.33
C ILE A 213 1.23 9.75 -16.71
N ASN A 214 2.15 10.65 -16.36
CA ASN A 214 2.09 12.06 -16.78
C ASN A 214 2.24 12.21 -18.30
N CYS A 215 3.09 11.43 -18.95
CA CYS A 215 3.22 11.39 -20.40
C CYS A 215 1.90 10.94 -21.05
N ARG A 216 1.30 9.84 -20.57
CA ARG A 216 -0.02 9.36 -21.02
C ARG A 216 -1.11 10.43 -20.84
N ALA A 217 -1.09 11.14 -19.71
CA ALA A 217 -2.04 12.22 -19.39
C ALA A 217 -1.93 13.47 -20.31
N LYS A 218 -0.88 13.56 -21.13
CA LYS A 218 -0.65 14.60 -22.14
C LYS A 218 -0.72 14.07 -23.58
N GLY A 219 -0.95 12.77 -23.76
CA GLY A 219 -0.95 12.12 -25.06
C GLY A 219 -2.17 12.44 -25.94
N GLU A 220 -2.09 12.08 -27.21
CA GLU A 220 -3.16 12.35 -28.20
C GLU A 220 -4.34 11.37 -28.08
N ASN A 221 -4.11 10.15 -27.60
CA ASN A 221 -5.16 9.15 -27.41
C ASN A 221 -6.11 9.58 -26.28
N ASN A 222 -7.36 9.90 -26.62
CA ASN A 222 -8.32 10.46 -25.66
C ASN A 222 -8.61 9.53 -24.48
N GLU A 223 -8.85 8.23 -24.74
CA GLU A 223 -9.20 7.27 -23.69
C GLU A 223 -8.03 7.08 -22.71
N GLN A 224 -6.83 6.83 -23.24
CA GLN A 224 -5.61 6.67 -22.43
C GLN A 224 -5.29 7.94 -21.66
N ARG A 225 -5.45 9.11 -22.29
CA ARG A 225 -5.23 10.41 -21.67
C ARG A 225 -6.16 10.63 -20.49
N LEU A 226 -7.46 10.42 -20.67
CA LEU A 226 -8.44 10.60 -19.60
C LEU A 226 -8.17 9.63 -18.45
N ALA A 227 -7.95 8.35 -18.74
CA ALA A 227 -7.63 7.34 -17.72
C ALA A 227 -6.39 7.73 -16.89
N ALA A 228 -5.32 8.21 -17.55
CA ALA A 228 -4.10 8.66 -16.87
C ALA A 228 -4.33 9.93 -16.04
N GLN A 229 -5.15 10.88 -16.52
CA GLN A 229 -5.53 12.06 -15.74
C GLN A 229 -6.30 11.66 -14.46
N SER A 230 -7.25 10.75 -14.56
CA SER A 230 -7.96 10.20 -13.40
C SER A 230 -7.02 9.45 -12.46
N ALA A 231 -6.05 8.70 -12.97
CA ALA A 231 -5.05 8.01 -12.17
C ALA A 231 -4.24 8.99 -11.30
N LEU A 232 -3.75 10.10 -11.88
CA LEU A 232 -2.99 11.12 -11.14
C LEU A 232 -3.82 11.78 -10.04
N ILE A 233 -5.08 12.11 -10.34
CA ILE A 233 -6.01 12.66 -9.36
C ILE A 233 -6.22 11.67 -8.20
N LEU A 234 -6.53 10.41 -8.53
CA LEU A 234 -6.78 9.36 -7.54
C LEU A 234 -5.53 9.08 -6.71
N HIS A 235 -4.35 9.07 -7.32
CA HIS A 235 -3.07 8.90 -6.61
C HIS A 235 -2.89 9.99 -5.55
N ASN A 236 -3.14 11.25 -5.91
CA ASN A 236 -3.06 12.36 -4.96
C ASN A 236 -4.09 12.22 -3.83
N ILE A 237 -5.33 11.82 -4.12
CA ILE A 237 -6.34 11.61 -3.08
C ILE A 237 -5.93 10.47 -2.15
N PHE A 238 -5.48 9.33 -2.69
CA PHE A 238 -5.03 8.17 -1.92
C PHE A 238 -3.85 8.51 -1.01
N ALA A 239 -3.01 9.47 -1.41
CA ALA A 239 -1.95 9.98 -0.56
C ALA A 239 -2.50 10.53 0.77
N PHE A 240 -3.69 11.14 0.81
CA PHE A 240 -4.26 11.75 2.02
C PHE A 240 -5.28 10.87 2.76
N LEU A 241 -5.71 9.77 2.18
CA LEU A 241 -6.58 8.80 2.85
C LEU A 241 -5.80 7.89 3.81
N HIS A 242 -6.51 7.10 4.61
CA HIS A 242 -5.88 5.98 5.29
C HIS A 242 -5.29 5.02 4.25
N HIS A 243 -4.10 4.45 4.51
CA HIS A 243 -3.37 3.67 3.51
C HIS A 243 -4.01 2.32 3.16
N ASP A 244 -5.00 1.88 3.94
CA ASP A 244 -5.72 0.63 3.78
C ASP A 244 -7.23 0.83 3.89
N ASN A 245 -7.99 -0.14 3.35
CA ASN A 245 -9.45 -0.19 3.33
C ASN A 245 -10.14 1.02 2.67
N ILE A 246 -9.55 1.55 1.60
CA ILE A 246 -10.12 2.64 0.79
C ILE A 246 -11.26 2.08 -0.07
N SER A 247 -12.51 2.39 0.27
CA SER A 247 -13.68 1.96 -0.53
C SER A 247 -13.95 2.88 -1.71
N GLY A 248 -14.26 2.32 -2.88
CA GLY A 248 -14.74 3.11 -4.03
C GLY A 248 -16.01 3.90 -3.75
N GLU A 249 -16.85 3.43 -2.82
CA GLU A 249 -18.10 4.10 -2.45
C GLU A 249 -17.90 5.50 -1.88
N ILE A 250 -16.75 5.77 -1.25
CA ILE A 250 -16.49 7.10 -0.67
C ILE A 250 -16.40 8.15 -1.79
N PHE A 251 -15.88 7.77 -2.97
CA PHE A 251 -15.76 8.65 -4.13
C PHE A 251 -17.11 8.89 -4.77
N GLU A 252 -17.91 7.83 -4.98
CA GLU A 252 -19.27 7.94 -5.48
C GLU A 252 -20.14 8.82 -4.56
N LYS A 253 -20.12 8.55 -3.25
CA LYS A 253 -20.88 9.33 -2.26
C LYS A 253 -20.41 10.79 -2.22
N ALA A 254 -19.11 11.04 -2.34
CA ALA A 254 -18.57 12.41 -2.42
C ALA A 254 -19.09 13.14 -3.66
N ALA A 255 -19.06 12.48 -4.82
CA ALA A 255 -19.51 13.03 -6.09
C ALA A 255 -21.02 13.35 -6.08
N VAL A 256 -21.86 12.40 -5.64
CA VAL A 256 -23.31 12.59 -5.52
C VAL A 256 -23.66 13.71 -4.53
N ASN A 257 -22.98 13.77 -3.39
CA ASN A 257 -23.24 14.81 -2.39
C ASN A 257 -22.76 16.19 -2.85
N PHE A 258 -21.67 16.27 -3.60
CA PHE A 258 -21.19 17.52 -4.20
C PHE A 258 -22.24 18.13 -5.12
N VAL A 259 -22.83 17.33 -6.02
CA VAL A 259 -23.87 17.80 -6.96
C VAL A 259 -25.10 18.30 -6.22
N LYS A 260 -25.57 17.56 -5.20
CA LYS A 260 -26.72 17.95 -4.38
C LYS A 260 -26.51 19.28 -3.66
N ARG A 261 -25.31 19.52 -3.14
CA ARG A 261 -25.01 20.69 -2.30
C ARG A 261 -24.45 21.89 -3.06
N LYS A 262 -24.13 21.75 -4.35
CA LYS A 262 -23.56 22.82 -5.19
C LYS A 262 -24.43 24.09 -5.22
N SER A 263 -25.74 23.97 -5.00
CA SER A 263 -26.70 25.08 -4.98
C SER A 263 -27.04 25.61 -3.57
N GLU A 264 -26.55 24.97 -2.51
CA GLU A 264 -26.85 25.35 -1.12
C GLU A 264 -25.86 26.43 -0.62
N ARG A 265 -26.38 27.56 -0.12
CA ARG A 265 -25.58 28.55 0.61
C ARG A 265 -25.45 28.13 2.06
N THR A 266 -24.30 27.60 2.47
CA THR A 266 -24.06 27.19 3.86
C THR A 266 -23.71 28.39 4.74
N ASN A 267 -24.59 28.74 5.69
CA ASN A 267 -24.41 29.86 6.64
C ASN A 267 -23.41 29.58 7.79
N GLY A 268 -22.33 28.82 7.58
CA GLY A 268 -21.42 28.53 8.69
C GLY A 268 -20.20 27.66 8.43
N LEU A 269 -19.98 27.19 7.19
CA LEU A 269 -18.73 26.54 6.79
C LEU A 269 -18.36 27.07 5.40
N PRO A 270 -17.39 27.98 5.28
CA PRO A 270 -16.85 28.36 3.98
C PRO A 270 -15.92 27.26 3.44
N GLN A 271 -15.93 27.11 2.11
CA GLN A 271 -14.77 26.86 1.24
C GLN A 271 -14.32 25.45 0.82
N SER A 272 -14.68 24.32 1.46
CA SER A 272 -14.18 23.01 0.95
C SER A 272 -14.86 22.58 -0.37
N ILE A 273 -16.16 22.84 -0.53
CA ILE A 273 -16.91 22.53 -1.76
C ILE A 273 -16.44 23.40 -2.93
N SER A 274 -16.02 24.65 -2.69
CA SER A 274 -15.46 25.51 -3.75
C SER A 274 -14.08 25.08 -4.24
N TRP A 275 -13.39 24.19 -3.51
CA TRP A 275 -12.09 23.63 -3.90
C TRP A 275 -12.20 22.25 -4.53
N LEU A 276 -13.39 21.62 -4.50
CA LEU A 276 -13.64 20.36 -5.18
C LEU A 276 -14.00 20.65 -6.64
N ASP A 277 -13.11 20.25 -7.55
CA ASP A 277 -13.30 20.33 -9.00
C ASP A 277 -14.07 19.10 -9.50
N PRO A 278 -15.08 19.23 -10.38
CA PRO A 278 -15.78 18.10 -11.00
C PRO A 278 -14.87 16.98 -11.53
N LYS A 279 -13.68 17.31 -12.06
CA LYS A 279 -12.71 16.30 -12.52
C LYS A 279 -12.12 15.49 -11.36
N THR A 280 -11.92 16.12 -10.20
CA THR A 280 -11.44 15.45 -8.98
C THR A 280 -12.43 14.38 -8.50
N LEU A 281 -13.71 14.63 -8.74
CA LEU A 281 -14.82 13.75 -8.36
C LEU A 281 -15.31 12.89 -9.52
N CYS A 282 -14.50 12.70 -10.57
CA CYS A 282 -14.84 11.91 -11.77
C CYS A 282 -16.29 12.15 -12.25
N LEU A 283 -16.72 13.40 -12.33
CA LEU A 283 -18.04 13.75 -12.85
C LEU A 283 -17.99 13.84 -14.38
N ASN A 284 -19.01 13.31 -15.05
CA ASN A 284 -19.21 13.46 -16.48
C ASN A 284 -19.78 14.86 -16.83
N GLU A 285 -20.00 15.12 -18.12
CA GLU A 285 -20.50 16.42 -18.61
C GLU A 285 -21.89 16.77 -18.06
N ASP A 286 -22.72 15.77 -17.75
CA ASP A 286 -24.04 15.93 -17.13
C ASP A 286 -23.96 16.17 -15.60
N GLY A 287 -22.76 16.12 -15.03
CA GLY A 287 -22.54 16.22 -13.58
C GLY A 287 -22.88 14.94 -12.82
N ASN A 288 -23.00 13.79 -13.49
CA ASN A 288 -23.20 12.49 -12.87
C ASN A 288 -21.85 11.81 -12.57
N TRP A 289 -21.82 10.95 -11.54
CA TRP A 289 -20.64 10.15 -11.22
C TRP A 289 -20.29 9.20 -12.38
N ASP A 290 -19.09 9.35 -12.93
CA ASP A 290 -18.55 8.52 -13.99
C ASP A 290 -17.75 7.35 -13.40
N ALA A 291 -18.47 6.27 -13.09
CA ALA A 291 -17.88 5.05 -12.57
C ALA A 291 -16.87 4.41 -13.55
N LEU A 292 -17.08 4.55 -14.86
CA LEU A 292 -16.17 3.99 -15.87
C LEU A 292 -14.84 4.73 -15.85
N GLN A 293 -14.88 6.06 -15.78
CA GLN A 293 -13.69 6.89 -15.71
C GLN A 293 -12.92 6.71 -14.41
N PHE A 294 -13.62 6.58 -13.28
CA PHE A 294 -12.99 6.21 -12.00
C PHE A 294 -12.27 4.86 -12.11
N GLN A 295 -12.95 3.83 -12.63
CA GLN A 295 -12.36 2.51 -12.79
C GLN A 295 -11.19 2.49 -13.79
N ALA A 296 -11.24 3.32 -14.85
CA ALA A 296 -10.11 3.48 -15.77
C ALA A 296 -8.87 4.04 -15.05
N GLY A 297 -9.04 5.07 -14.21
CA GLY A 297 -7.95 5.60 -13.38
C GLY A 297 -7.40 4.57 -12.38
N ILE A 298 -8.27 3.83 -11.71
CA ILE A 298 -7.88 2.73 -10.81
C ILE A 298 -7.08 1.65 -11.56
N LYS A 299 -7.51 1.25 -12.77
CA LYS A 299 -6.80 0.26 -13.59
C LYS A 299 -5.39 0.72 -13.96
N VAL A 300 -5.20 2.00 -14.26
CA VAL A 300 -3.85 2.57 -14.51
C VAL A 300 -2.99 2.47 -13.24
N LEU A 301 -3.50 2.87 -12.07
CA LEU A 301 -2.72 2.78 -10.83
C LEU A 301 -2.37 1.33 -10.46
N LEU A 302 -3.28 0.39 -10.70
CA LEU A 302 -3.05 -1.04 -10.51
C LEU A 302 -2.01 -1.58 -11.49
N SER A 303 -2.02 -1.15 -12.76
CA SER A 303 -1.07 -1.66 -13.77
C SER A 303 0.38 -1.27 -13.48
N PHE A 304 0.61 -0.24 -12.65
CA PHE A 304 1.94 0.17 -12.20
C PHE A 304 2.25 -0.27 -10.77
N SER A 305 1.41 -1.11 -10.15
CA SER A 305 1.55 -1.52 -8.75
C SER A 305 1.72 -0.34 -7.77
N LEU A 306 1.07 0.79 -8.06
CA LEU A 306 1.05 1.97 -7.17
C LEU A 306 0.00 1.83 -6.06
N ILE A 307 -1.05 1.07 -6.35
CA ILE A 307 -2.09 0.67 -5.39
C ILE A 307 -2.32 -0.84 -5.49
N ARG A 308 -3.02 -1.41 -4.52
CA ARG A 308 -3.46 -2.81 -4.52
C ARG A 308 -4.97 -2.89 -4.42
N ASN A 309 -5.53 -3.96 -4.95
CA ASN A 309 -6.95 -4.28 -4.85
C ASN A 309 -7.13 -5.54 -4.00
N ASN A 310 -7.94 -5.44 -2.93
CA ASN A 310 -8.31 -6.52 -2.03
C ASN A 310 -9.82 -6.79 -2.13
N GLY A 311 -10.31 -7.03 -3.34
CA GLY A 311 -11.74 -7.27 -3.64
C GLY A 311 -12.48 -5.98 -3.98
N MET A 312 -13.20 -5.42 -3.00
CA MET A 312 -13.93 -4.13 -3.17
C MET A 312 -13.18 -2.94 -2.57
N LEU A 313 -12.02 -3.18 -1.95
CA LEU A 313 -11.24 -2.18 -1.23
C LEU A 313 -9.87 -2.01 -1.85
N TYR A 314 -9.38 -0.79 -1.84
CA TYR A 314 -8.05 -0.43 -2.31
C TYR A 314 -7.12 -0.11 -1.14
N SER A 315 -5.82 -0.27 -1.38
CA SER A 315 -4.77 0.15 -0.46
C SER A 315 -3.60 0.76 -1.22
N ILE A 316 -2.89 1.66 -0.57
CA ILE A 316 -1.63 2.24 -1.05
C ILE A 316 -0.53 1.84 -0.07
N HIS A 317 0.63 1.44 -0.58
CA HIS A 317 1.73 1.08 0.32
C HIS A 317 2.16 2.32 1.14
N PRO A 318 2.32 2.25 2.48
CA PRO A 318 2.59 3.43 3.31
C PRO A 318 3.81 4.26 2.88
N LEU A 319 4.82 3.62 2.28
CA LEU A 319 5.98 4.35 1.74
C LEU A 319 5.66 5.10 0.44
N ILE A 320 4.84 4.53 -0.44
CA ILE A 320 4.36 5.24 -1.63
C ILE A 320 3.53 6.43 -1.15
N GLN A 321 2.63 6.22 -0.19
CA GLN A 321 1.82 7.29 0.39
C GLN A 321 2.67 8.42 0.99
N THR A 322 3.73 8.09 1.74
CA THR A 322 4.62 9.10 2.32
C THR A 322 5.34 9.87 1.22
N TRP A 323 5.90 9.16 0.24
CA TRP A 323 6.55 9.80 -0.92
C TRP A 323 5.61 10.71 -1.71
N SER A 324 4.36 10.30 -1.92
CA SER A 324 3.35 11.10 -2.62
C SER A 324 2.95 12.37 -1.85
N ARG A 325 3.09 12.40 -0.52
CA ARG A 325 2.80 13.59 0.31
C ARG A 325 3.96 14.58 0.36
N ASP A 326 5.19 14.08 0.21
CA ASP A 326 6.40 14.89 0.27
C ASP A 326 6.65 15.66 -1.05
N ARG A 327 5.84 15.42 -2.09
CA ARG A 327 5.97 15.97 -3.44
C ARG A 327 4.85 16.95 -3.79
#